data_AF-A0A1E5JUG5-F1
#
_entry.id   AF-A0A1E5JUG5-F1
#
_cell.length_a   1.000
_cell.length_b   1.000
_cell.length_c   1.000
_cell.angle_alpha   90.00
_cell.angle_beta   90.00
_cell.angle_gamma   90.00
#
_symmetry.space_group_name_H-M   'P 1'
#
loop_
_entity.id
_entity.type
_entity.pdbx_description
1 polymer ?
#
loop_
_entity_poly.entity_id
_entity_poly.type
_entity_poly.pdbx_seq_one_letter_code
_entity_poly.pdbx_strand_id
1 'polypeptide(L)'
;MVAIYLDKYFNVCISIWANDPRLPRKKRGACGSKTRKNTHCQAPPVWDKTKDRPANGRCKLHGGLSTGPRTEAGKQMIKESNHRRKKVISS
;
A
#
# COMPACT_ATOMS: atom_id res chain seq x y z
N MET A 1 -12.06 -21.46 -10.85
CA MET A 1 -11.93 -22.29 -9.64
C MET A 1 -12.79 -21.62 -8.58
N VAL A 2 -13.89 -22.24 -8.15
CA VAL A 2 -14.79 -21.64 -7.15
C VAL A 2 -14.12 -21.74 -5.79
N ALA A 3 -14.03 -20.62 -5.08
CA ALA A 3 -13.50 -20.58 -3.72
C ALA A 3 -14.61 -20.22 -2.75
N ILE A 4 -14.80 -21.11 -1.77
CA ILE A 4 -15.68 -20.91 -0.62
C ILE A 4 -14.79 -20.54 0.57
N TYR A 5 -15.05 -19.42 1.22
CA TYR A 5 -14.27 -18.99 2.38
C TYR A 5 -15.16 -18.27 3.42
N LEU A 6 -14.69 -18.28 4.66
CA LEU A 6 -15.29 -17.55 5.78
C LEU A 6 -14.68 -16.15 5.87
N ASP A 7 -15.51 -15.12 6.02
CA ASP A 7 -15.04 -13.76 6.26
C ASP A 7 -14.77 -13.48 7.77
N LYS A 8 -14.29 -12.27 8.09
CA LYS A 8 -14.00 -11.85 9.47
C LYS A 8 -15.22 -11.85 10.41
N TYR A 9 -16.43 -11.88 9.85
CA TYR A 9 -17.69 -11.86 10.57
C TYR A 9 -18.41 -13.22 10.49
N PHE A 10 -17.68 -14.28 10.12
CA PHE A 10 -18.18 -15.66 9.98
C PHE A 10 -19.27 -15.85 8.92
N ASN A 11 -19.35 -14.96 7.92
CA ASN A 11 -20.23 -15.16 6.77
C ASN A 11 -19.60 -16.13 5.77
N VAL A 12 -20.42 -17.00 5.17
CA VAL A 12 -20.00 -17.89 4.08
C VAL A 12 -20.01 -17.11 2.76
N CYS A 13 -18.85 -16.95 2.14
CA CYS A 13 -18.70 -16.26 0.87
C CYS A 13 -18.31 -17.24 -0.23
N ILE A 14 -19.04 -17.21 -1.35
CA ILE A 14 -18.79 -18.02 -2.54
C ILE A 14 -18.30 -17.08 -3.64
N SER A 15 -17.08 -17.31 -4.14
CA SER A 15 -16.48 -16.50 -5.19
C SER A 15 -16.09 -17.36 -6.39
N ILE A 16 -16.39 -16.86 -7.58
CA ILE A 16 -15.97 -17.47 -8.86
C ILE A 16 -14.45 -17.28 -9.07
N TRP A 17 -13.90 -16.24 -8.44
CA TRP A 17 -12.49 -15.86 -8.46
C TRP A 17 -11.99 -15.74 -7.03
N ALA A 18 -11.02 -16.58 -6.65
CA ALA A 18 -10.42 -16.53 -5.32
C ALA A 18 -9.81 -15.13 -5.07
N ASN A 19 -10.22 -14.46 -3.98
CA ASN A 19 -9.73 -13.15 -3.53
C ASN A 19 -10.15 -11.92 -4.36
N ASP A 20 -11.37 -11.88 -4.91
CA ASP A 20 -11.91 -10.60 -5.38
C ASP A 20 -12.39 -9.72 -4.21
N PRO A 21 -11.97 -8.44 -4.16
CA PRO A 21 -12.48 -7.49 -3.18
C PRO A 21 -14.00 -7.34 -3.22
N ARG A 22 -14.65 -7.25 -2.05
CA ARG A 22 -16.10 -7.03 -1.97
C ARG A 22 -16.48 -5.67 -2.56
N LEU A 23 -15.62 -4.65 -2.39
CA LEU A 23 -15.86 -3.32 -2.93
C LEU A 23 -15.38 -3.21 -4.38
N PRO A 24 -16.28 -2.93 -5.36
CA PRO A 24 -15.89 -2.75 -6.76
C PRO A 24 -14.90 -1.60 -6.92
N ARG A 25 -13.97 -1.71 -7.88
CA ARG A 25 -12.89 -0.73 -8.08
C ARG A 25 -13.37 0.71 -8.23
N LYS A 26 -14.53 0.94 -8.86
CA LYS A 26 -15.18 2.25 -9.01
C LYS A 26 -15.64 2.89 -7.68
N LYS A 27 -15.89 2.07 -6.64
CA LYS A 27 -16.39 2.51 -5.32
C LYS A 27 -15.28 2.67 -4.26
N ARG A 28 -14.01 2.40 -4.59
CA ARG A 28 -12.89 2.37 -3.61
C ARG A 28 -12.35 3.76 -3.20
N GLY A 29 -13.01 4.84 -3.62
CA GLY A 29 -12.55 6.21 -3.42
C GLY A 29 -11.31 6.57 -4.25
N ALA A 30 -10.73 7.74 -3.95
CA ALA A 30 -9.58 8.31 -4.65
C ALA A 30 -8.32 8.32 -3.77
N CYS A 31 -7.16 8.42 -4.40
CA CYS A 31 -5.86 8.51 -3.75
C CYS A 31 -5.74 9.83 -2.94
N GLY A 32 -5.31 9.72 -1.68
CA GLY A 32 -5.12 10.89 -0.80
C GLY A 32 -3.90 11.77 -1.08
N SER A 33 -3.33 11.74 -2.29
CA SER A 33 -2.13 12.52 -2.66
C SER A 33 -2.47 13.63 -3.64
N LYS A 34 -1.70 14.72 -3.62
CA LYS A 34 -1.78 15.78 -4.64
C LYS A 34 -0.86 15.44 -5.81
N THR A 35 -1.31 15.77 -7.01
CA THR A 35 -0.50 15.66 -8.25
C THR A 35 0.53 16.80 -8.31
N ARG A 36 1.45 16.73 -9.28
CA ARG A 36 2.40 17.82 -9.58
C ARG A 36 1.71 19.17 -9.88
N LYS A 37 0.46 19.15 -10.32
CA LYS A 37 -0.37 20.35 -10.58
C LYS A 37 -1.16 20.82 -9.36
N ASN A 38 -0.84 20.33 -8.15
CA ASN A 38 -1.55 20.62 -6.90
C ASN A 38 -3.03 20.19 -6.84
N THR A 39 -3.51 19.41 -7.82
CA THR A 39 -4.87 18.84 -7.80
C THR A 39 -4.91 17.48 -7.09
N HIS A 40 -6.06 17.05 -6.59
CA HIS A 40 -6.22 15.73 -5.97
C HIS A 40 -6.08 14.61 -6.99
N CYS A 41 -5.35 13.54 -6.62
CA CYS A 41 -5.19 12.37 -7.47
C CYS A 41 -6.50 11.57 -7.54
N GLN A 42 -7.00 11.37 -8.76
CA GLN A 42 -8.27 10.65 -9.02
C GLN A 42 -8.10 9.12 -9.11
N ALA A 43 -6.87 8.61 -9.08
CA ALA A 43 -6.62 7.18 -9.19
C ALA A 43 -7.08 6.44 -7.91
N PRO A 44 -7.66 5.23 -8.03
CA PRO A 44 -8.06 4.46 -6.86
C PRO A 44 -6.83 4.02 -6.04
N PRO A 45 -6.98 3.86 -4.72
CA PRO A 45 -5.90 3.39 -3.87
C PRO A 45 -5.54 1.92 -4.18
N VAL A 46 -4.31 1.54 -3.83
CA VAL A 46 -3.90 0.14 -3.80
C VAL A 46 -4.76 -0.60 -2.78
N TRP A 47 -5.36 -1.71 -3.19
CA TRP A 47 -6.28 -2.49 -2.37
C TRP A 47 -5.60 -3.74 -1.82
N ASP A 48 -5.68 -3.93 -0.51
CA ASP A 48 -5.31 -5.18 0.15
C ASP A 48 -6.48 -6.15 -0.02
N LYS A 49 -6.32 -7.16 -0.87
CA LYS A 49 -7.36 -8.17 -1.16
C LYS A 49 -7.67 -9.03 0.06
N THR A 50 -6.69 -9.29 0.92
CA THR A 50 -6.85 -10.13 2.11
C THR A 50 -7.58 -9.39 3.21
N LYS A 51 -7.24 -8.12 3.45
CA LYS A 51 -7.90 -7.28 4.46
C LYS A 51 -9.14 -6.54 3.94
N ASP A 52 -9.41 -6.69 2.65
CA ASP A 52 -10.46 -6.03 1.87
C ASP A 52 -10.61 -4.53 2.18
N ARG A 53 -9.48 -3.81 2.13
CA ARG A 53 -9.41 -2.37 2.43
C ARG A 53 -8.24 -1.68 1.71
N PRO A 54 -8.19 -0.34 1.62
CA PRO A 54 -7.02 0.37 1.09
C PRO A 54 -5.77 0.03 1.91
N ALA A 55 -4.67 -0.30 1.24
CA ALA A 55 -3.42 -0.65 1.92
C ALA A 55 -2.83 0.54 2.69
N ASN A 56 -2.88 1.73 2.08
CA ASN A 56 -2.36 2.99 2.64
C ASN A 56 -3.12 4.23 2.15
N GLY A 57 -4.28 4.05 1.50
CA GLY A 57 -5.07 5.15 0.92
C GLY A 57 -4.47 5.83 -0.31
N ARG A 58 -3.41 5.27 -0.93
CA ARG A 58 -2.73 5.87 -2.08
C ARG A 58 -2.67 4.92 -3.27
N CYS A 59 -2.64 5.50 -4.47
CA CYS A 59 -2.52 4.73 -5.70
C CYS A 59 -1.09 4.23 -5.90
N LYS A 60 -0.93 3.29 -6.84
CA LYS A 60 0.38 2.71 -7.18
C LYS A 60 1.44 3.77 -7.56
N LEU A 61 1.01 4.87 -8.19
CA LEU A 61 1.89 5.95 -8.63
C LEU A 61 2.33 6.88 -7.50
N HIS A 62 1.45 7.12 -6.54
CA HIS A 62 1.74 8.03 -5.41
C HIS A 62 2.21 7.31 -4.15
N GLY A 63 2.42 5.99 -4.22
CA GLY A 63 3.18 5.16 -3.27
C GLY A 63 2.78 5.29 -1.80
N GLY A 64 3.47 4.57 -0.91
CA GLY A 64 3.37 4.85 0.52
C GLY A 64 4.02 6.19 0.85
N LEU A 65 3.43 6.97 1.76
CA LEU A 65 4.11 8.12 2.36
C LEU A 65 5.23 7.58 3.26
N SER A 66 6.36 7.15 2.69
CA SER A 66 7.55 6.92 3.52
C SER A 66 7.97 8.27 4.06
N THR A 67 7.73 8.49 5.35
CA THR A 67 8.06 9.74 6.02
C THR A 67 9.51 9.77 6.51
N GLY A 68 10.32 8.80 6.08
CA GLY A 68 11.62 8.52 6.66
C GLY A 68 11.56 8.19 8.17
N PRO A 69 12.70 7.86 8.78
CA PRO A 69 12.81 7.77 10.23
C PRO A 69 12.69 9.17 10.84
N ARG A 70 11.77 9.32 11.79
CA ARG A 70 11.57 10.57 12.52
C ARG A 70 12.42 10.67 13.80
N THR A 71 12.94 9.54 14.28
CA THR A 71 13.75 9.46 15.51
C THR A 71 15.23 9.56 15.19
N GLU A 72 16.02 10.08 16.14
CA GLU A 72 17.48 10.16 15.99
C GLU A 72 18.11 8.78 15.79
N ALA A 73 17.67 7.77 16.57
CA ALA A 73 18.10 6.38 16.38
C ALA A 73 17.82 5.88 14.95
N GLY A 74 16.62 6.15 14.42
CA GLY A 74 16.28 5.75 13.05
C GLY A 74 17.11 6.47 11.98
N LYS A 75 17.42 7.75 12.18
CA LYS A 75 18.31 8.52 11.29
C LYS A 75 19.73 7.94 11.29
N GLN A 76 20.24 7.59 12.48
CA GLN A 76 21.56 6.99 12.64
C GLN A 76 21.66 5.63 11.93
N MET A 77 20.64 4.78 12.03
CA MET A 77 20.59 3.50 11.30
C MET A 77 20.64 3.69 9.78
N ILE A 78 19.94 4.70 9.24
CA ILE A 78 20.01 5.01 7.81
C ILE A 78 21.41 5.51 7.43
N LYS A 79 22.01 6.38 8.25
CA LYS A 79 23.36 6.90 8.03
C LYS A 79 24.38 5.75 7.95
N GLU A 80 24.34 4.82 8.90
CA GLU A 80 25.21 3.64 8.94
C GLU A 80 24.98 2.70 7.74
N SER A 81 23.72 2.47 7.37
CA SER A 81 23.37 1.71 6.16
C SER A 81 23.99 2.33 4.90
N ASN A 82 23.89 3.66 4.75
CA ASN A 82 24.46 4.37 3.62
C ASN A 82 25.99 4.35 3.61
N HIS A 83 26.65 4.47 4.77
CA HIS A 83 28.11 4.34 4.87
C HIS A 83 28.60 2.95 4.45
N ARG A 84 27.92 1.88 4.89
CA ARG A 84 28.25 0.50 4.48
C ARG A 84 28.13 0.34 2.96
N ARG A 85 27.04 0.83 2.37
CA ARG A 85 26.81 0.76 0.92
C ARG A 85 27.90 1.50 0.14
N LYS A 86 28.28 2.69 0.60
CA LYS A 86 29.35 3.47 -0.03
C LYS A 86 30.68 2.70 -0.03
N LYS A 87 31.05 2.09 1.11
CA LYS A 87 32.27 1.28 1.22
C LYS A 87 32.30 0.14 0.20
N VAL A 88 31.20 -0.59 0.06
CA VAL A 88 31.07 -1.72 -0.90
C VAL A 88 31.17 -1.26 -2.36
N ILE A 89 30.64 -0.08 -2.69
CA ILE A 89 30.71 0.44 -4.07
C ILE A 89 32.12 0.97 -4.39
N SER A 90 32.85 1.44 -3.38
CA SER A 90 34.19 2.01 -3.53
C SER A 90 35.34 1.01 -3.41
N SER A 91 35.04 -0.25 -3.09
CA SER A 91 36.00 -1.37 -2.99
C SER A 91 35.87 -2.26 -4.21
#